data_AF-A0A9N9XFQ0-F1
#
_entry.id   AF-A0A9N9XFQ0-F1
#
_cell.length_a   1.000
_cell.length_b   1.000
_cell.length_c   1.000
_cell.angle_alpha   90.00
_cell.angle_beta   90.00
_cell.angle_gamma   90.00
#
_symmetry.space_group_name_H-M   'P 1'
#
loop_
_entity.id
_entity.type
_entity.pdbx_description
1 polymer ?
#
loop_
_entity_poly.entity_id
_entity_poly.type
_entity_poly.pdbx_seq_one_letter_code
_entity_poly.pdbx_strand_id
1 'polypeptide(L)'
;MSSSESEISKPKMKKIKYFQKYKEEWEKLPEFVGWLKKSTKGELAFCKSCNKDINIKSGKDSIIKHSNTNIHKQKCNAIATQRPITRFMKTGISSKTLEESSKTLEDSPKTLEEEIKEAKIRLEAFIAKHNLPPCAIEHLPHLIKKILPDSKIAEGLASSWTKTSAIE
;
A
#
# COMPACT_ATOMS: atom_id res chain seq x y z
N MET A 1 21.21 -65.13 -41.86
CA MET A 1 22.35 -64.52 -41.15
C MET A 1 22.11 -63.03 -41.12
N SER A 2 21.86 -62.51 -39.92
CA SER A 2 21.60 -61.11 -39.62
C SER A 2 22.89 -60.31 -39.79
N SER A 3 22.89 -59.25 -40.61
CA SER A 3 23.97 -58.27 -40.63
C SER A 3 23.41 -56.95 -40.13
N SER A 4 23.75 -56.63 -38.88
CA SER A 4 23.36 -55.41 -38.17
C SER A 4 24.28 -54.28 -38.61
N GLU A 5 23.74 -53.28 -39.30
CA GLU A 5 24.43 -52.04 -39.60
C GLU A 5 24.47 -51.17 -38.34
N SER A 6 25.68 -50.82 -37.90
CA SER A 6 25.95 -50.12 -36.63
C SER A 6 26.10 -48.63 -36.90
N GLU A 7 25.06 -47.85 -36.62
CA GLU A 7 25.06 -46.38 -36.68
C GLU A 7 25.97 -45.79 -35.58
N ILE A 8 27.12 -45.24 -35.98
CA ILE A 8 28.05 -44.53 -35.09
C ILE A 8 27.52 -43.12 -34.80
N SER A 9 27.04 -42.89 -33.58
CA SER A 9 26.52 -41.61 -33.12
C SER A 9 27.65 -40.62 -32.77
N LYS A 10 27.62 -39.44 -33.40
CA LYS A 10 28.63 -38.37 -33.22
C LYS A 10 28.49 -37.68 -31.84
N PRO A 11 29.59 -37.38 -31.12
CA PRO A 11 29.53 -36.72 -29.81
C PRO A 11 29.16 -35.23 -29.93
N LYS A 12 28.16 -34.79 -29.15
CA LYS A 12 27.69 -33.39 -29.08
C LYS A 12 28.74 -32.51 -28.38
N MET A 13 29.33 -31.56 -29.11
CA MET A 13 30.26 -30.56 -28.54
C MET A 13 29.54 -29.69 -27.49
N LYS A 14 30.09 -29.61 -26.28
CA LYS A 14 29.57 -28.76 -25.20
C LYS A 14 29.93 -27.30 -25.51
N LYS A 15 28.93 -26.45 -25.75
CA LYS A 15 29.12 -25.01 -26.01
C LYS A 15 29.74 -24.34 -24.78
N ILE A 16 30.86 -23.63 -24.97
CA ILE A 16 31.51 -22.82 -23.94
C ILE A 16 30.54 -21.72 -23.51
N LYS A 17 30.19 -21.68 -22.22
CA LYS A 17 29.19 -20.77 -21.67
C LYS A 17 29.89 -19.46 -21.27
N TYR A 18 29.74 -18.43 -22.08
CA TYR A 18 30.29 -17.11 -21.79
C TYR A 18 29.53 -16.47 -20.63
N PHE A 19 30.24 -16.11 -19.56
CA PHE A 19 29.66 -15.44 -18.40
C PHE A 19 29.51 -13.96 -18.68
N GLN A 20 28.26 -13.48 -18.70
CA GLN A 20 27.98 -12.09 -18.98
C GLN A 20 27.91 -11.29 -17.68
N LYS A 21 28.67 -10.18 -17.63
CA LYS A 21 28.65 -9.22 -16.52
C LYS A 21 27.39 -8.35 -16.58
N TYR A 22 26.93 -7.88 -15.43
CA TYR A 22 25.87 -6.87 -15.37
C TYR A 22 26.27 -5.61 -16.14
N LYS A 23 25.36 -5.10 -16.96
CA LYS A 23 25.55 -3.83 -17.68
C LYS A 23 24.56 -2.80 -17.14
N GLU A 24 25.05 -1.63 -16.76
CA GLU A 24 24.22 -0.51 -16.32
C GLU A 24 23.28 -0.01 -17.43
N GLU A 25 23.63 -0.27 -18.70
CA GLU A 25 22.78 -0.02 -19.87
C GLU A 25 21.41 -0.73 -19.78
N TRP A 26 21.32 -1.85 -19.07
CA TRP A 26 20.06 -2.56 -18.90
C TRP A 26 19.08 -1.82 -17.99
N GLU A 27 19.56 -0.97 -17.07
CA GLU A 27 18.67 -0.12 -16.26
C GLU A 27 17.97 0.94 -17.10
N LYS A 28 18.55 1.32 -18.25
CA LYS A 28 18.03 2.35 -19.17
C LYS A 28 16.99 1.80 -20.14
N LEU A 29 16.86 0.48 -20.27
CA LEU A 29 15.88 -0.13 -21.16
C LEU A 29 14.47 -0.02 -20.57
N PRO A 30 13.46 0.34 -21.38
CA PRO A 30 12.09 0.57 -20.89
C PRO A 30 11.46 -0.67 -20.28
N GLU A 31 11.92 -1.87 -20.63
CA GLU A 31 11.41 -3.14 -20.09
C GLU A 31 11.91 -3.44 -18.67
N PHE A 32 13.03 -2.85 -18.27
CA PHE A 32 13.70 -3.12 -16.99
C PHE A 32 13.74 -1.91 -16.05
N VAL A 33 13.35 -0.74 -16.56
CA VAL A 33 13.32 0.50 -15.80
C VAL A 33 12.34 0.41 -14.62
N GLY A 34 12.72 0.98 -13.49
CA GLY A 34 11.89 1.03 -12.28
C GLY A 34 12.11 -0.12 -11.30
N TRP A 35 12.31 -1.36 -11.77
CA TRP A 35 12.45 -2.52 -10.88
C TRP A 35 13.85 -3.16 -10.87
N LEU A 36 14.63 -3.04 -11.94
CA LEU A 36 16.00 -3.57 -12.01
C LEU A 36 17.00 -2.59 -11.36
N LYS A 37 18.00 -3.13 -10.66
CA LYS A 37 19.13 -2.38 -10.08
C LYS A 37 20.41 -3.23 -10.11
N LYS A 38 21.60 -2.61 -10.09
CA LYS A 38 22.81 -3.33 -9.67
C LYS A 38 22.72 -3.86 -8.23
N SER A 39 23.16 -5.10 -8.03
CA SER A 39 23.26 -5.71 -6.70
C SER A 39 24.48 -5.17 -5.94
N THR A 40 24.39 -5.12 -4.61
CA THR A 40 25.50 -4.74 -3.72
C THR A 40 26.52 -5.87 -3.55
N LYS A 41 26.15 -7.11 -3.89
CA LYS A 41 26.98 -8.32 -3.70
C LYS A 41 27.84 -8.69 -4.93
N GLY A 42 27.94 -7.82 -5.93
CA GLY A 42 28.81 -8.02 -7.12
C GLY A 42 28.07 -7.88 -8.46
N GLU A 43 28.58 -8.56 -9.50
CA GLU A 43 28.09 -8.55 -10.89
C GLU A 43 26.72 -9.25 -11.09
N LEU A 44 25.80 -9.09 -10.13
CA LEU A 44 24.44 -9.63 -10.16
C LEU A 44 23.43 -8.50 -10.35
N ALA A 45 22.29 -8.85 -10.94
CA ALA A 45 21.16 -7.93 -11.07
C ALA A 45 20.27 -8.10 -9.84
N PHE A 46 19.75 -7.01 -9.29
CA PHE A 46 18.81 -7.03 -8.18
C PHE A 46 17.44 -6.55 -8.64
N CYS A 47 16.40 -7.27 -8.26
CA CYS A 47 15.02 -6.86 -8.49
C CYS A 47 14.44 -6.21 -7.23
N LYS A 48 14.14 -4.91 -7.29
CA LYS A 48 13.52 -4.14 -6.20
C LYS A 48 12.12 -4.64 -5.86
N SER A 49 11.32 -5.00 -6.87
CA SER A 49 9.95 -5.49 -6.65
C SER A 49 9.92 -6.87 -5.97
N CYS A 50 10.91 -7.71 -6.26
CA CYS A 50 10.97 -9.07 -5.72
C CYS A 50 11.85 -9.20 -4.47
N ASN A 51 12.74 -8.24 -4.23
CA ASN A 51 13.86 -8.31 -3.29
C ASN A 51 14.72 -9.57 -3.49
N LYS A 52 15.09 -9.85 -4.74
CA LYS A 52 15.92 -11.02 -5.10
C LYS A 52 17.05 -10.64 -6.04
N ASP A 53 18.21 -11.25 -5.81
CA ASP A 53 19.33 -11.24 -6.72
C ASP A 53 19.08 -12.23 -7.88
N ILE A 54 19.19 -11.74 -9.11
CA ILE A 54 19.06 -12.46 -10.36
C ILE A 54 20.46 -12.75 -10.88
N ASN A 55 20.70 -14.03 -11.18
CA ASN A 55 21.97 -14.47 -11.71
C ASN A 55 22.05 -14.24 -13.24
N ILE A 56 23.03 -13.44 -13.66
CA ILE A 56 23.24 -13.02 -15.07
C ILE A 56 24.14 -14.02 -15.83
N LYS A 57 24.39 -15.22 -15.27
CA LYS A 57 25.10 -16.29 -15.98
C LYS A 57 24.58 -16.59 -17.40
N SER A 58 23.32 -16.25 -17.72
CA SER A 58 22.74 -16.38 -19.07
C SER A 58 22.44 -15.04 -19.76
N GLY A 59 23.05 -13.94 -19.31
CA GLY A 59 22.84 -12.61 -19.90
C GLY A 59 21.45 -12.02 -19.62
N LYS A 60 20.95 -11.22 -20.57
CA LYS A 60 19.66 -10.52 -20.48
C LYS A 60 18.46 -11.47 -20.34
N ASP A 61 18.55 -12.67 -20.91
CA ASP A 61 17.49 -13.68 -20.86
C ASP A 61 17.14 -14.13 -19.44
N SER A 62 18.12 -14.13 -18.52
CA SER A 62 17.84 -14.39 -17.10
C SER A 62 16.88 -13.36 -16.50
N ILE A 63 17.03 -12.09 -16.91
CA ILE A 63 16.23 -10.96 -16.41
C ILE A 63 14.83 -11.02 -17.01
N ILE A 64 14.72 -11.35 -18.30
CA ILE A 64 13.43 -11.54 -18.99
C ILE A 64 12.66 -12.73 -18.42
N LYS A 65 13.35 -13.84 -18.10
CA LYS A 65 12.70 -14.99 -17.44
C LYS A 65 12.19 -14.61 -16.04
N HIS A 66 12.94 -13.79 -15.32
CA HIS A 66 12.51 -13.28 -14.02
C HIS A 66 11.26 -12.40 -14.14
N SER A 67 11.22 -11.44 -15.07
CA SER A 67 10.06 -10.56 -15.25
C SER A 67 8.79 -11.33 -15.63
N ASN A 68 8.95 -12.41 -16.40
CA ASN A 68 7.84 -13.28 -16.79
C ASN A 68 7.35 -14.22 -15.69
N THR A 69 8.08 -14.36 -14.58
CA THR A 69 7.70 -15.25 -13.48
C THR A 69 6.45 -14.71 -12.76
N ASN A 70 5.50 -15.58 -12.42
CA ASN A 70 4.26 -15.20 -11.71
C ASN A 70 4.52 -14.45 -10.40
N ILE A 71 5.59 -14.82 -9.68
CA ILE A 71 6.01 -14.14 -8.44
C ILE A 71 6.33 -12.66 -8.69
N HIS A 72 7.03 -12.35 -9.79
CA HIS A 72 7.35 -10.96 -10.14
C HIS A 72 6.09 -10.18 -10.47
N LYS A 73 5.23 -10.73 -11.34
CA LYS A 73 3.97 -10.09 -11.73
C LYS A 73 3.06 -9.82 -10.52
N GLN A 74 2.91 -10.79 -9.62
CA GLN A 74 2.12 -10.65 -8.40
C GLN A 74 2.69 -9.57 -7.48
N LYS A 75 4.01 -9.56 -7.24
CA LYS A 75 4.63 -8.56 -6.37
C LYS A 75 4.57 -7.15 -6.96
N CYS A 76 4.80 -6.99 -8.26
CA CYS A 76 4.65 -5.70 -8.94
C CYS A 76 3.21 -5.18 -8.84
N ASN A 77 2.22 -6.04 -9.03
CA ASN A 77 0.81 -5.67 -8.90
C ASN A 77 0.45 -5.35 -7.42
N ALA A 78 0.94 -6.12 -6.46
CA ALA A 78 0.76 -5.85 -5.04
C ALA A 78 1.34 -4.48 -4.64
N ILE A 79 2.53 -4.12 -5.14
CA ILE A 79 3.13 -2.80 -4.89
C ILE A 79 2.31 -1.69 -5.54
N ALA A 80 1.79 -1.90 -6.75
CA ALA A 80 0.98 -0.90 -7.45
C ALA A 80 -0.40 -0.68 -6.80
N THR A 81 -0.98 -1.73 -6.21
CA THR A 81 -2.29 -1.68 -5.55
C THR A 81 -2.22 -1.21 -4.10
N GLN A 82 -1.07 -1.37 -3.44
CA GLN A 82 -0.84 -0.87 -2.11
C GLN A 82 -0.88 0.66 -2.08
N ARG A 83 -1.69 1.22 -1.19
CA ARG A 83 -1.72 2.66 -0.95
C ARG A 83 -0.43 3.07 -0.26
N PRO A 84 0.21 4.19 -0.67
CA PRO A 84 1.43 4.63 -0.02
C PRO A 84 1.14 5.03 1.43
N ILE A 85 2.07 4.66 2.32
CA ILE A 85 2.00 4.94 3.77
C ILE A 85 1.97 6.46 4.05
N THR A 86 2.34 7.29 3.08
CA THR A 86 2.25 8.77 3.14
C THR A 86 0.85 9.27 3.48
N ARG A 87 -0.21 8.50 3.20
CA ARG A 87 -1.57 8.84 3.60
C ARG A 87 -1.77 8.80 5.13
N PHE A 88 -1.07 7.91 5.83
CA PHE A 88 -1.16 7.78 7.29
C PHE A 88 -0.27 8.77 8.04
N MET A 89 0.82 9.25 7.42
CA MET A 89 1.75 10.20 8.04
C MET A 89 1.24 11.66 8.04
N LYS A 90 0.05 11.93 7.48
CA LYS A 90 -0.52 13.30 7.45
C LYS A 90 -1.09 13.77 8.80
N THR A 91 -1.15 12.90 9.81
CA THR A 91 -1.53 13.27 11.18
C THR A 91 -0.27 13.32 12.06
N GLY A 92 0.42 14.46 12.13
CA GLY A 92 1.43 14.62 13.16
C GLY A 92 2.41 15.78 13.06
N ILE A 93 2.82 16.24 11.88
CA ILE A 93 3.77 17.36 11.76
C ILE A 93 3.30 18.32 10.67
N SER A 94 2.81 19.49 11.10
CA SER A 94 2.77 20.70 10.29
C SER A 94 4.21 21.16 10.05
N SER A 95 4.85 20.62 9.02
CA SER A 95 6.02 21.25 8.42
C SER A 95 5.69 21.50 6.97
N LYS A 96 5.23 22.72 6.72
CA LYS A 96 5.31 23.38 5.41
C LYS A 96 6.69 23.07 4.82
N THR A 97 6.74 22.25 3.78
CA THR A 97 7.77 22.38 2.77
C THR A 97 7.05 22.82 1.51
N LEU A 98 7.43 24.02 1.07
CA LEU A 98 7.01 24.68 -0.14
C LEU A 98 7.34 23.83 -1.37
N GLU A 99 6.85 24.31 -2.50
CA GLU A 99 7.17 23.91 -3.89
C GLU A 99 6.08 23.00 -4.49
N GLU A 100 4.93 23.56 -4.83
CA GLU A 100 4.64 24.32 -6.05
C GLU A 100 3.89 23.43 -7.04
N SER A 101 2.56 23.46 -6.91
CA SER A 101 1.60 23.29 -8.01
C SER A 101 0.25 23.81 -7.53
N SER A 102 0.20 25.14 -7.58
CA SER A 102 -0.97 26.02 -7.73
C SER A 102 -2.24 25.35 -8.28
N LYS A 103 -3.27 25.22 -7.43
CA LYS A 103 -4.63 25.73 -7.70
C LYS A 103 -5.51 25.64 -6.44
N THR A 104 -5.92 26.81 -5.95
CA THR A 104 -7.10 27.11 -5.09
C THR A 104 -7.27 26.26 -3.82
N LEU A 105 -6.87 26.71 -2.62
CA LEU A 105 -7.63 27.68 -1.79
C LEU A 105 -9.14 27.44 -1.84
N GLU A 106 -9.59 26.37 -1.20
CA GLU A 106 -10.96 26.25 -0.72
C GLU A 106 -10.83 25.86 0.75
N ASP A 107 -11.16 26.81 1.62
CA ASP A 107 -11.62 26.55 2.98
C ASP A 107 -12.83 25.62 2.86
N SER A 108 -12.59 24.31 2.82
CA SER A 108 -13.69 23.35 2.78
C SER A 108 -14.37 23.47 4.14
N PRO A 109 -15.66 23.83 4.22
CA PRO A 109 -16.37 23.82 5.49
C PRO A 109 -16.21 22.41 6.04
N LYS A 110 -15.66 22.27 7.25
CA LYS A 110 -15.77 21.01 8.00
C LYS A 110 -17.22 20.64 7.92
N THR A 111 -17.51 19.49 7.32
CA THR A 111 -18.91 19.13 7.10
C THR A 111 -19.55 19.01 8.48
N LEU A 112 -20.79 19.50 8.63
CA LEU A 112 -21.52 19.43 9.90
C LEU A 112 -21.49 18.01 10.50
N GLU A 113 -21.45 16.98 9.63
CA GLU A 113 -21.32 15.58 9.99
C GLU A 113 -19.98 15.21 10.64
N GLU A 114 -18.86 15.81 10.21
CA GLU A 114 -17.55 15.58 10.81
C GLU A 114 -17.47 16.16 12.23
N GLU A 115 -18.06 17.33 12.45
CA GLU A 115 -18.14 17.94 13.79
C GLU A 115 -19.05 17.12 14.73
N ILE A 116 -20.17 16.57 14.22
CA ILE A 116 -21.02 15.64 14.98
C ILE A 116 -20.26 14.36 15.36
N LYS A 117 -19.49 13.80 14.43
CA LYS A 117 -18.66 12.61 14.68
C LYS A 117 -17.59 12.90 15.73
N GLU A 118 -16.93 14.04 15.64
CA GLU A 118 -15.91 14.46 16.60
C GLU A 118 -16.51 14.66 18.00
N ALA A 119 -17.65 15.34 18.11
CA ALA A 119 -18.34 15.54 19.38
C ALA A 119 -18.75 14.20 20.02
N LYS A 120 -19.21 13.23 19.21
CA LYS A 120 -19.56 11.88 19.69
C LYS A 120 -18.34 11.16 20.27
N ILE A 121 -17.22 11.12 19.55
CA ILE A 121 -15.99 10.45 20.00
C ILE A 121 -15.52 11.04 21.34
N ARG A 122 -15.57 12.38 21.47
CA ARG A 122 -15.19 13.05 22.71
C ARG A 122 -16.11 12.70 23.88
N LEU A 123 -17.41 12.55 23.63
CA LEU A 123 -18.39 12.21 24.66
C LEU A 123 -18.30 10.72 25.06
N GLU A 124 -18.08 9.82 24.12
CA GLU A 124 -17.80 8.40 24.39
C GLU A 124 -16.50 8.22 25.19
N ALA A 125 -15.46 8.99 24.88
CA ALA A 125 -14.23 8.99 25.65
C ALA A 125 -14.45 9.46 27.10
N PHE A 126 -15.31 10.46 27.31
CA PHE A 126 -15.70 10.93 28.65
C PHE A 126 -16.46 9.84 29.42
N ILE A 127 -17.43 9.20 28.78
CA ILE A 127 -18.21 8.09 29.33
C ILE A 127 -17.27 6.95 29.78
N ALA A 128 -16.35 6.54 28.91
CA ALA A 128 -15.40 5.46 29.20
C ALA A 128 -14.46 5.83 30.36
N LYS A 129 -13.97 7.07 30.39
CA LYS A 129 -13.09 7.57 31.45
C LYS A 129 -13.75 7.58 32.82
N HIS A 130 -15.03 7.91 32.88
CA HIS A 130 -15.80 8.01 34.13
C HIS A 130 -16.62 6.76 34.44
N ASN A 131 -16.55 5.73 33.59
CA ASN A 131 -17.32 4.49 33.69
C ASN A 131 -18.80 4.74 34.00
N LEU A 132 -19.42 5.66 33.25
CA LEU A 132 -20.80 6.07 33.50
C LEU A 132 -21.76 4.90 33.22
N PRO A 133 -22.74 4.65 34.11
CA PRO A 133 -23.74 3.62 33.87
C PRO A 133 -24.54 3.89 32.58
N PRO A 134 -24.89 2.85 31.81
CA PRO A 134 -25.64 2.99 30.56
C PRO A 134 -26.96 3.74 30.73
N CYS A 135 -27.68 3.52 31.83
CA CYS A 135 -28.93 4.24 32.13
C CYS A 135 -28.75 5.77 32.22
N ALA A 136 -27.58 6.25 32.68
CA ALA A 136 -27.30 7.68 32.76
C ALA A 136 -26.99 8.29 31.38
N ILE A 137 -26.44 7.48 30.46
CA ILE A 137 -26.05 7.91 29.11
C ILE A 137 -27.28 8.08 28.23
N GLU A 138 -28.33 7.28 28.41
CA GLU A 138 -29.57 7.36 27.61
C GLU A 138 -30.28 8.71 27.74
N HIS A 139 -30.24 9.33 28.93
CA HIS A 139 -30.86 10.62 29.18
C HIS A 139 -29.96 11.81 28.82
N LEU A 140 -28.66 11.57 28.63
CA LEU A 140 -27.66 12.58 28.31
C LEU A 140 -27.95 13.36 27.01
N PRO A 141 -28.30 12.75 25.87
CA PRO A 141 -28.64 13.50 24.65
C PRO A 141 -29.86 14.42 24.82
N HIS A 142 -30.87 14.00 25.58
CA HIS A 142 -32.04 14.82 25.86
C HIS A 142 -31.68 16.05 26.71
N LEU A 143 -30.78 15.87 27.68
CA LEU A 143 -30.25 16.97 28.49
C LEU A 143 -29.43 17.95 27.63
N ILE A 144 -28.55 17.44 26.76
CA ILE A 144 -27.73 18.27 25.87
C ILE A 144 -28.60 19.11 24.92
N LYS A 145 -29.68 18.53 24.37
CA LYS A 145 -30.65 19.26 23.54
C LYS A 145 -31.38 20.38 24.31
N LYS A 146 -31.65 20.17 25.61
CA LYS A 146 -32.31 21.16 26.47
C LYS A 146 -31.37 22.30 26.88
N ILE A 147 -30.08 22.01 27.08
CA ILE A 147 -29.06 23.02 27.44
C ILE A 147 -28.64 23.84 26.22
N LEU A 148 -28.61 23.24 25.03
CA LEU A 148 -28.15 23.85 23.79
C LEU A 148 -29.21 23.75 22.67
N PRO A 149 -30.32 24.48 22.76
CA PRO A 149 -31.39 24.41 21.77
C PRO A 149 -30.98 24.92 20.37
N ASP A 150 -30.01 25.83 20.30
CA ASP A 150 -29.60 26.48 19.03
C ASP A 150 -28.54 25.69 18.24
N SER A 151 -28.00 24.61 18.82
CA SER A 151 -26.88 23.89 18.21
C SER A 151 -27.35 22.76 17.30
N LYS A 152 -27.06 22.89 15.99
CA LYS A 152 -27.26 21.82 14.98
C LYS A 152 -26.49 20.53 15.33
N ILE A 153 -25.39 20.65 16.07
CA ILE A 153 -24.58 19.52 16.54
C ILE A 153 -25.31 18.74 17.65
N ALA A 154 -25.99 19.45 18.56
CA ALA A 154 -26.76 18.84 19.64
C ALA A 154 -27.96 18.04 19.10
N GLU A 155 -28.62 18.53 18.05
CA GLU A 155 -29.69 17.82 17.35
C GLU A 155 -29.21 16.52 16.69
N GLY A 156 -28.03 16.56 16.05
CA GLY A 156 -27.40 15.39 15.44
C GLY A 156 -26.94 14.32 16.45
N LEU A 157 -26.45 14.74 17.62
CA LEU A 157 -26.08 13.83 18.72
C LEU A 157 -27.31 13.07 19.27
N ALA A 158 -28.42 13.78 19.50
CA ALA A 158 -29.63 13.17 20.07
C ALA A 158 -30.26 12.12 19.14
N SER A 159 -30.29 12.40 17.84
CA SER A 159 -30.87 11.51 16.82
C SER A 159 -30.06 10.23 16.58
N SER A 160 -28.78 10.23 16.99
CA SER A 160 -27.87 9.10 16.79
C SER A 160 -27.89 8.08 17.94
N TRP A 161 -28.27 8.51 19.17
CA TRP A 161 -28.30 7.65 20.35
C TRP A 161 -29.56 6.79 20.47
N THR A 162 -30.68 7.24 19.90
CA THR A 162 -31.95 6.49 19.89
C THR A 162 -31.92 5.24 19.01
N LYS A 163 -30.91 5.08 18.15
CA LYS A 163 -30.73 3.87 17.32
C LYS A 163 -30.18 2.67 18.10
N THR A 164 -29.58 2.89 19.27
CA THR A 164 -29.00 1.83 20.11
C THR A 164 -29.96 1.24 21.15
N SER A 165 -31.10 1.89 21.42
CA SER A 165 -32.13 1.37 22.35
C SER A 165 -33.31 0.68 21.63
N ALA A 166 -33.23 0.48 20.31
CA ALA A 166 -34.28 -0.15 19.49
C ALA A 166 -33.93 -1.56 18.99
N ILE A 167 -32.90 -2.18 19.56
CA ILE A 167 -32.53 -3.58 19.30
C ILE A 167 -32.59 -4.31 20.64
N GLU A 168 -33.81 -4.60 21.08
CA GLU A 168 -34.13 -5.71 21.98
C GLU A 168 -35.21 -6.57 21.33
#